data_AF-A0A9Q1MWK1-F1
#
_entry.id   AF-A0A9Q1MWK1-F1
#
_cell.length_a   1.000
_cell.length_b   1.000
_cell.length_c   1.000
_cell.angle_alpha   90.00
_cell.angle_beta   90.00
_cell.angle_gamma   90.00
#
_symmetry.space_group_name_H-M   'P 1'
#
loop_
_entity.id
_entity.type
_entity.pdbx_description
1 polymer ?
#
loop_
_entity_poly.entity_id
_entity_poly.type
_entity_poly.pdbx_seq_one_letter_code
_entity_poly.pdbx_strand_id
1 'polypeptide(L)'
;MSGLPLPNDKLERFLNLLVADYEDEEAKKSPVINLIQDIMEIIIQDVMVDGHEILERAHQIDRKERFERINIYLTHNISWREKVIRLNLLLTVKESAINVPTYLDARCQITFFANSLFMKMPDAPRVRNMLSFSVLTPYYNEDVLYSDEEINKENEDGITTLFYLQKIYPDQWKNFEDRINDPNLGYQMRGMMYYREALELQYFLDFAEDKAIFGGYRIIDMNQTDYRTLKERAHALADLKFTYVVSCQIYGAKKKSSEQRDRSCYVNILNLMLTYPSLRVAYIDEWDETVNGKSAKVYYSYCITNHRYESR
;
A
#
# COMPACT_ATOMS: atom_id res chain seq x y z
N MET A 1 16.50 20.40 -25.77
CA MET A 1 16.15 19.01 -26.09
C MET A 1 14.90 19.01 -26.98
N SER A 2 15.03 19.34 -28.27
CA SER A 2 13.90 19.48 -29.20
C SER A 2 13.77 18.33 -30.22
N GLY A 3 14.53 17.24 -30.06
CA GLY A 3 14.58 16.12 -31.02
C GLY A 3 13.83 14.85 -30.63
N LEU A 4 13.14 14.81 -29.48
CA LEU A 4 12.51 13.59 -28.94
C LEU A 4 10.96 13.43 -29.05
N PRO A 5 10.17 14.30 -29.72
CA PRO A 5 8.71 14.11 -29.73
C PRO A 5 8.26 12.91 -30.59
N LEU A 6 8.94 12.61 -31.71
CA LEU A 6 8.53 11.55 -32.65
C LEU A 6 8.63 10.11 -32.08
N PRO A 7 9.71 9.70 -31.39
CA PRO A 7 9.77 8.38 -30.76
C PRO A 7 8.72 8.20 -29.66
N ASN A 8 8.44 9.25 -28.88
CA ASN A 8 7.51 9.17 -27.76
C ASN A 8 6.07 8.94 -28.23
N ASP A 9 5.63 9.67 -29.26
CA ASP A 9 4.29 9.50 -29.84
C ASP A 9 4.09 8.10 -30.44
N LYS A 10 5.13 7.55 -31.08
CA LYS A 10 5.11 6.19 -31.62
C LYS A 10 5.12 5.14 -30.52
N LEU A 11 5.89 5.34 -29.45
CA LEU A 11 5.93 4.46 -28.29
C LEU A 11 4.60 4.48 -27.51
N GLU A 12 3.96 5.63 -27.36
CA GLU A 12 2.62 5.73 -26.76
C GLU A 12 1.59 4.92 -27.58
N ARG A 13 1.57 5.08 -28.90
CA ARG A 13 0.71 4.29 -29.79
C ARG A 13 1.01 2.79 -29.67
N PHE A 14 2.27 2.41 -29.52
CA PHE A 14 2.69 1.01 -29.35
C PHE A 14 2.04 0.40 -28.10
N LEU A 15 2.17 1.08 -26.98
CA LEU A 15 1.70 0.61 -25.69
C LEU A 15 0.17 0.56 -25.64
N ASN A 16 -0.51 1.55 -26.22
CA ASN A 16 -1.96 1.55 -26.36
C ASN A 16 -2.47 0.34 -27.16
N LEU A 17 -1.80 -0.01 -28.27
CA LEU A 17 -2.12 -1.22 -29.05
C LEU A 17 -1.92 -2.50 -28.24
N LEU A 18 -0.87 -2.57 -27.43
CA LEU A 18 -0.60 -3.74 -26.59
C LEU A 18 -1.63 -3.92 -25.47
N VAL A 19 -2.14 -2.81 -24.89
CA VAL A 19 -3.13 -2.81 -23.81
C VAL A 19 -4.55 -3.08 -24.32
N ALA A 20 -4.88 -2.68 -25.55
CA ALA A 20 -6.21 -2.88 -26.13
C ALA A 20 -6.59 -4.37 -26.24
N ASP A 21 -7.82 -4.66 -25.83
CA ASP A 21 -8.44 -5.98 -25.92
C ASP A 21 -9.03 -6.14 -27.33
N TYR A 22 -8.39 -6.95 -28.17
CA TYR A 22 -8.85 -7.28 -29.51
C TYR A 22 -9.42 -8.70 -29.52
N GLU A 23 -10.50 -8.91 -30.27
CA GLU A 23 -11.06 -10.25 -30.48
C GLU A 23 -10.23 -11.08 -31.49
N ASP A 24 -9.44 -10.42 -32.34
CA ASP A 24 -8.61 -11.04 -33.39
C ASP A 24 -7.12 -10.67 -33.23
N GLU A 25 -6.30 -11.68 -32.92
CA GLU A 25 -4.85 -11.57 -32.70
C GLU A 25 -4.06 -11.31 -33.99
N GLU A 26 -4.52 -11.82 -35.13
CA GLU A 26 -3.82 -11.61 -36.40
C GLU A 26 -3.97 -10.14 -36.85
N ALA A 27 -5.12 -9.54 -36.53
CA ALA A 27 -5.36 -8.11 -36.72
C ALA A 27 -4.50 -7.22 -35.81
N LYS A 28 -4.09 -7.71 -34.63
CA LYS A 28 -3.19 -6.99 -33.69
C LYS A 28 -1.72 -7.07 -34.11
N LYS A 29 -1.32 -8.18 -34.76
CA LYS A 29 0.08 -8.48 -35.07
C LYS A 29 0.69 -7.52 -36.09
N SER A 30 0.03 -7.28 -37.23
CA SER A 30 0.57 -6.41 -38.28
C SER A 30 0.75 -4.95 -37.84
N PRO A 31 -0.20 -4.31 -37.14
CA PRO A 31 -0.01 -2.97 -36.57
C PRO A 31 1.16 -2.89 -35.58
N VAL A 32 1.31 -3.90 -34.71
CA VAL A 32 2.41 -3.97 -33.73
C VAL A 32 3.76 -4.06 -34.44
N ILE A 33 3.87 -4.92 -35.47
CA ILE A 33 5.10 -5.07 -36.26
C ILE A 33 5.49 -3.75 -36.94
N ASN A 34 4.54 -3.12 -37.63
CA ASN A 34 4.78 -1.87 -38.34
C ASN A 34 5.26 -0.77 -37.38
N LEU A 35 4.65 -0.68 -36.20
CA LEU A 35 5.04 0.33 -35.23
C LEU A 35 6.42 0.10 -34.62
N ILE A 36 6.82 -1.17 -34.39
CA ILE A 36 8.17 -1.50 -33.93
C ILE A 36 9.19 -1.16 -35.00
N GLN A 37 8.89 -1.44 -36.28
CA GLN A 37 9.75 -1.06 -37.39
C GLN A 37 9.93 0.46 -37.44
N ASP A 38 8.82 1.22 -37.40
CA ASP A 38 8.86 2.69 -37.38
C ASP A 38 9.73 3.23 -36.22
N ILE A 39 9.55 2.69 -35.00
CA ILE A 39 10.33 3.12 -33.83
C ILE A 39 11.82 2.82 -34.02
N MET A 40 12.16 1.63 -34.53
CA MET A 40 13.55 1.24 -34.77
C MET A 40 14.20 2.08 -35.86
N GLU A 41 13.49 2.41 -36.94
CA GLU A 41 13.99 3.29 -37.99
C GLU A 41 14.25 4.69 -37.46
N ILE A 42 13.34 5.25 -36.65
CA ILE A 42 13.54 6.55 -35.99
C ILE A 42 14.77 6.50 -35.06
N ILE A 43 14.93 5.45 -34.25
CA ILE A 43 16.08 5.33 -33.34
C ILE A 43 17.39 5.23 -34.15
N ILE A 44 17.42 4.40 -35.19
CA ILE A 44 18.61 4.24 -36.03
C ILE A 44 18.94 5.58 -36.68
N GLN A 45 17.95 6.28 -37.23
CA GLN A 45 18.18 7.51 -37.98
C GLN A 45 18.55 8.70 -37.08
N ASP A 46 17.81 8.92 -36.00
CA ASP A 46 17.84 10.17 -35.25
C ASP A 46 18.65 10.09 -33.95
N VAL A 47 18.96 8.87 -33.46
CA VAL A 47 19.65 8.66 -32.17
C VAL A 47 21.05 8.06 -32.34
N MET A 48 21.27 7.20 -33.32
CA MET A 48 22.58 6.55 -33.52
C MET A 48 23.57 7.44 -34.30
N VAL A 49 24.83 7.42 -33.88
CA VAL A 49 25.94 8.03 -34.63
C VAL A 49 26.12 7.26 -35.95
N ASP A 50 26.19 7.97 -37.07
CA ASP A 50 26.23 7.41 -38.44
C ASP A 50 25.02 6.54 -38.82
N GLY A 51 23.90 6.74 -38.13
CA GLY A 51 22.66 5.99 -38.28
C GLY A 51 22.09 5.95 -39.71
N HIS A 52 22.15 7.08 -40.42
CA HIS A 52 21.72 7.19 -41.81
C HIS A 52 22.46 6.21 -42.74
N GLU A 53 23.77 6.04 -42.57
CA GLU A 53 24.55 5.11 -43.39
C GLU A 53 24.24 3.63 -43.09
N ILE A 54 23.87 3.34 -41.84
CA ILE A 54 23.45 1.98 -41.41
C ILE A 54 22.08 1.66 -42.02
N LEU A 55 21.16 2.64 -41.99
CA LEU A 55 19.83 2.51 -42.56
C LEU A 55 19.88 2.32 -44.08
N GLU A 56 20.69 3.12 -44.78
CA GLU A 56 20.88 3.00 -46.23
C GLU A 56 21.47 1.66 -46.63
N ARG A 57 22.48 1.16 -45.90
CA ARG A 57 23.04 -0.19 -46.13
C ARG A 57 22.02 -1.29 -45.87
N ALA A 58 21.19 -1.16 -44.84
CA ALA A 58 20.15 -2.14 -44.53
C ALA A 58 19.07 -2.19 -45.63
N HIS A 59 18.64 -1.03 -46.15
CA HIS A 59 17.64 -0.96 -47.22
C HIS A 59 18.13 -1.47 -48.58
N GLN A 60 19.45 -1.50 -48.81
CA GLN A 60 20.04 -2.10 -50.02
C GLN A 60 20.10 -3.63 -49.98
N ILE A 61 20.13 -4.24 -48.79
CA ILE A 61 20.38 -5.68 -48.61
C ILE A 61 19.08 -6.50 -48.52
N ASP A 62 18.03 -6.00 -47.85
CA ASP A 62 16.76 -6.71 -47.75
C ASP A 62 15.60 -5.73 -47.50
N ARG A 63 14.57 -5.77 -48.35
CA ARG A 63 13.31 -5.01 -48.20
C ARG A 63 12.23 -5.81 -47.45
N LYS A 64 12.61 -6.88 -46.75
CA LYS A 64 11.66 -7.72 -46.02
C LYS A 64 11.12 -7.03 -44.78
N GLU A 65 9.85 -7.34 -44.48
CA GLU A 65 9.24 -6.97 -43.22
C GLU A 65 10.06 -7.58 -42.07
N ARG A 66 10.58 -6.71 -41.21
CA ARG A 66 11.32 -7.12 -40.00
C ARG A 66 10.30 -7.49 -38.91
N PHE A 67 10.69 -8.34 -37.96
CA PHE A 67 9.86 -8.69 -36.80
C PHE A 67 8.59 -9.54 -37.07
N GLU A 68 8.43 -10.17 -38.25
CA GLU A 68 7.30 -11.07 -38.56
C GLU A 68 7.09 -12.21 -37.54
N ARG A 69 8.17 -12.64 -36.88
CA ARG A 69 8.18 -13.71 -35.88
C ARG A 69 7.96 -13.24 -34.44
N ILE A 70 7.53 -11.99 -34.25
CA ILE A 70 7.29 -11.48 -32.90
C ILE A 70 6.16 -12.26 -32.22
N ASN A 71 6.42 -12.70 -31.00
CA ASN A 71 5.44 -13.42 -30.20
C ASN A 71 4.61 -12.41 -29.39
N ILE A 72 3.39 -12.17 -29.84
CA ILE A 72 2.44 -11.30 -29.15
C ILE A 72 1.60 -12.03 -28.09
N TYR A 73 1.66 -13.37 -27.99
CA TYR A 73 0.90 -14.14 -26.98
C TYR A 73 1.26 -13.76 -25.54
N LEU A 74 2.41 -13.10 -25.32
CA LEU A 74 2.79 -12.52 -24.03
C LEU A 74 1.79 -11.47 -23.52
N THR A 75 0.99 -10.83 -24.38
CA THR A 75 -0.07 -9.88 -23.99
C THR A 75 -1.15 -10.52 -23.13
N HIS A 76 -1.37 -11.84 -23.25
CA HIS A 76 -2.34 -12.60 -22.47
C HIS A 76 -1.87 -12.88 -21.05
N ASN A 77 -0.56 -12.75 -20.81
CA ASN A 77 -0.03 -12.89 -19.47
C ASN A 77 -0.38 -11.65 -18.64
N ILE A 78 -1.19 -11.83 -17.60
CA ILE A 78 -1.68 -10.75 -16.72
C ILE A 78 -0.52 -9.91 -16.19
N SER A 79 0.55 -10.55 -15.72
CA SER A 79 1.74 -9.87 -15.19
C SER A 79 2.47 -9.03 -16.24
N TRP A 80 2.55 -9.54 -17.47
CA TRP A 80 3.17 -8.79 -18.57
C TRP A 80 2.30 -7.60 -18.95
N ARG A 81 0.98 -7.80 -19.06
CA ARG A 81 0.00 -6.74 -19.35
C ARG A 81 0.05 -5.63 -18.30
N GLU A 82 0.14 -5.95 -17.01
CA GLU A 82 0.28 -4.95 -15.95
C GLU A 82 1.53 -4.08 -16.10
N LYS A 83 2.66 -4.65 -16.54
CA LYS A 83 3.89 -3.88 -16.78
C LYS A 83 3.74 -2.93 -17.97
N VAL A 84 3.08 -3.38 -19.03
CA VAL A 84 2.79 -2.53 -20.19
C VAL A 84 1.85 -1.41 -19.79
N ILE A 85 0.80 -1.69 -19.01
CA ILE A 85 -0.09 -0.66 -18.46
C ILE A 85 0.71 0.33 -17.60
N ARG A 86 1.59 -0.15 -16.73
CA ARG A 86 2.41 0.70 -15.86
C ARG A 86 3.36 1.60 -16.67
N LEU A 87 4.01 1.06 -17.70
CA LEU A 87 4.86 1.83 -18.59
C LEU A 87 4.05 2.85 -19.40
N ASN A 88 2.88 2.45 -19.90
CA ASN A 88 1.98 3.35 -20.62
C ASN A 88 1.57 4.52 -19.72
N LEU A 89 1.17 4.25 -18.48
CA LEU A 89 0.87 5.30 -17.50
C LEU A 89 2.09 6.21 -17.26
N LEU A 90 3.29 5.66 -17.05
CA LEU A 90 4.50 6.48 -16.84
C LEU A 90 4.80 7.43 -18.01
N LEU A 91 4.51 7.01 -19.24
CA LEU A 91 4.78 7.81 -20.44
C LEU A 91 3.64 8.79 -20.78
N THR A 92 2.40 8.43 -20.48
CA THR A 92 1.19 9.19 -20.88
C THR A 92 0.63 10.06 -19.78
N VAL A 93 1.07 9.89 -18.53
CA VAL A 93 0.66 10.75 -17.42
C VAL A 93 1.08 12.19 -17.74
N LYS A 94 0.08 12.99 -18.10
CA LYS A 94 0.22 14.43 -18.21
C LYS A 94 0.19 15.01 -16.80
N GLU A 95 1.09 15.95 -16.53
CA GLU A 95 1.12 16.72 -15.28
C GLU A 95 -0.14 17.58 -15.18
N SER A 96 -1.26 16.97 -14.78
CA SER A 96 -2.49 17.69 -14.47
C SER A 96 -2.46 18.11 -13.01
N ALA A 97 -2.76 19.38 -12.74
CA ALA A 97 -2.96 19.88 -11.38
C ALA A 97 -4.05 19.11 -10.60
N ILE A 98 -4.93 18.39 -11.31
CA ILE A 98 -5.95 17.51 -10.72
C ILE A 98 -5.33 16.33 -9.97
N ASN A 99 -4.13 15.88 -10.34
CA ASN A 99 -3.45 14.75 -9.71
C ASN A 99 -2.62 15.15 -8.48
N VAL A 100 -2.55 16.45 -8.16
CA VAL A 100 -1.85 16.95 -6.98
C VAL A 100 -2.80 16.88 -5.79
N PRO A 101 -2.44 16.21 -4.68
CA PRO A 101 -3.31 16.14 -3.51
C PRO A 101 -3.65 17.54 -3.00
N THR A 102 -4.92 17.77 -2.67
CA THR A 102 -5.36 19.06 -2.10
C THR A 102 -4.80 19.26 -0.68
N TYR A 103 -4.68 18.17 0.08
CA TYR A 103 -4.20 18.20 1.46
C TYR A 103 -2.70 18.55 1.54
N LEU A 104 -2.39 19.60 2.31
CA LEU A 104 -1.03 20.15 2.41
C LEU A 104 -0.02 19.12 2.94
N ASP A 105 -0.32 18.37 4.00
CA ASP A 105 0.68 17.42 4.52
C ASP A 105 0.92 16.27 3.55
N ALA A 106 -0.09 15.85 2.79
CA ALA A 106 0.09 14.83 1.75
C ALA A 106 1.06 15.35 0.67
N ARG A 107 0.89 16.60 0.23
CA ARG A 107 1.84 17.25 -0.69
C ARG A 107 3.24 17.31 -0.08
N CYS A 108 3.35 17.72 1.18
CA CYS A 108 4.64 17.81 1.88
C CYS A 108 5.34 16.45 1.97
N GLN A 109 4.61 15.40 2.37
CA GLN A 109 5.15 14.04 2.48
C GLN A 109 5.58 13.48 1.11
N ILE A 110 4.77 13.65 0.07
CA ILE A 110 5.11 13.20 -1.28
C ILE A 110 6.30 13.99 -1.83
N THR A 111 6.35 15.31 -1.59
CA THR A 111 7.47 16.16 -2.00
C THR A 111 8.75 15.73 -1.30
N PHE A 112 8.69 15.48 0.01
CA PHE A 112 9.82 14.97 0.77
C PHE A 112 10.29 13.60 0.24
N PHE A 113 9.36 12.68 -0.01
CA PHE A 113 9.67 11.38 -0.59
C PHE A 113 10.31 11.52 -1.97
N ALA A 114 9.73 12.31 -2.88
CA ALA A 114 10.27 12.54 -4.22
C ALA A 114 11.68 13.14 -4.17
N ASN A 115 11.91 14.13 -3.30
CA ASN A 115 13.24 14.70 -3.10
C ASN A 115 14.24 13.68 -2.56
N SER A 116 13.79 12.74 -1.70
CA SER A 116 14.66 11.69 -1.17
C SER A 116 15.14 10.71 -2.23
N LEU A 117 14.40 10.52 -3.34
CA LEU A 117 14.81 9.66 -4.46
C LEU A 117 16.05 10.20 -5.20
N PHE A 118 16.28 11.51 -5.15
CA PHE A 118 17.47 12.14 -5.74
C PHE A 118 18.65 12.22 -4.76
N MET A 119 18.47 11.73 -3.54
CA MET A 119 19.54 11.65 -2.55
C MET A 119 20.26 10.30 -2.67
N LYS A 120 21.54 10.27 -2.29
CA LYS A 120 22.28 9.01 -2.15
C LYS A 120 21.74 8.24 -0.94
N MET A 121 20.80 7.32 -1.19
CA MET A 121 20.23 6.45 -0.16
C MET A 121 21.13 5.21 0.04
N PRO A 122 21.44 4.80 1.28
CA PRO A 122 22.15 3.55 1.53
C PRO A 122 21.30 2.35 1.12
N ASP A 123 21.94 1.23 0.77
CA ASP A 123 21.23 -0.01 0.46
C ASP A 123 20.43 -0.48 1.68
N ALA A 124 19.17 -0.81 1.44
CA ALA A 124 18.28 -1.29 2.50
C ALA A 124 18.77 -2.66 3.01
N PRO A 125 18.93 -2.84 4.33
CA PRO A 125 19.23 -4.16 4.87
C PRO A 125 18.03 -5.08 4.68
N ARG A 126 18.28 -6.39 4.52
CA ARG A 126 17.21 -7.39 4.54
C ARG A 126 16.38 -7.27 5.82
N VAL A 127 15.08 -7.59 5.75
CA VAL A 127 14.15 -7.49 6.88
C VAL A 127 14.67 -8.21 8.13
N ARG A 128 15.32 -9.37 7.95
CA ARG A 128 15.94 -10.13 9.06
C ARG A 128 16.96 -9.32 9.86
N ASN A 129 17.67 -8.42 9.20
CA ASN A 129 18.75 -7.59 9.75
C ASN A 129 18.27 -6.18 10.13
N MET A 130 17.02 -5.81 9.81
CA MET A 130 16.45 -4.53 10.25
C MET A 130 16.33 -4.48 11.78
N LEU A 131 16.48 -3.28 12.35
CA LEU A 131 16.16 -3.05 13.75
C LEU A 131 14.66 -3.22 13.97
N SER A 132 14.30 -3.90 15.07
CA SER A 132 12.90 -3.92 15.49
C SER A 132 12.51 -2.56 16.03
N PHE A 133 11.27 -2.14 15.77
CA PHE A 133 10.72 -0.90 16.29
C PHE A 133 9.28 -1.09 16.76
N SER A 134 8.89 -0.24 17.69
CA SER A 134 7.55 -0.24 18.25
C SER A 134 6.93 1.14 18.09
N VAL A 135 5.65 1.17 17.76
CA VAL A 135 4.87 2.41 17.75
C VAL A 135 3.92 2.36 18.94
N LEU A 136 3.96 3.43 19.73
CA LEU A 136 3.11 3.62 20.90
C LEU A 136 2.09 4.72 20.61
N THR A 137 0.82 4.38 20.66
CA THR A 137 -0.27 5.35 20.57
C THR A 137 -0.86 5.56 21.96
N PRO A 138 -0.70 6.76 22.55
CA PRO A 138 -1.30 7.06 23.83
C PRO A 138 -2.82 7.11 23.70
N TYR A 139 -3.51 6.44 24.61
CA TYR A 139 -4.96 6.43 24.71
C TYR A 139 -5.31 6.49 26.20
N TYR A 140 -6.12 7.44 26.63
CA TYR A 140 -6.59 7.50 28.00
C TYR A 140 -8.03 7.03 28.10
N ASN A 141 -8.98 7.87 27.64
CA ASN A 141 -10.41 7.64 27.82
C ASN A 141 -11.23 7.97 26.56
N GLU A 142 -10.59 8.08 25.40
CA GLU A 142 -11.23 8.46 24.14
C GLU A 142 -12.24 7.39 23.71
N ASP A 143 -13.30 7.75 23.00
CA ASP A 143 -14.21 6.75 22.46
C ASP A 143 -13.56 6.05 21.25
N VAL A 144 -13.57 4.71 21.24
CA VAL A 144 -12.89 3.91 20.20
C VAL A 144 -13.77 3.71 18.97
N LEU A 145 -15.07 3.54 19.20
CA LEU A 145 -16.09 3.40 18.17
C LEU A 145 -17.28 4.26 18.57
N TYR A 146 -17.85 4.96 17.60
CA TYR A 146 -19.10 5.69 17.74
C TYR A 146 -20.23 4.87 17.11
N SER A 147 -21.34 4.76 17.83
CA SER A 147 -22.61 4.32 17.25
C SER A 147 -23.24 5.44 16.41
N ASP A 148 -24.18 5.08 15.55
CA ASP A 148 -24.92 6.06 14.74
C ASP A 148 -25.70 7.05 15.62
N GLU A 149 -26.21 6.61 16.76
CA GLU A 149 -26.87 7.49 17.72
C GLU A 149 -25.88 8.48 18.35
N GLU A 150 -24.70 8.03 18.74
CA GLU A 150 -23.68 8.88 19.37
C GLU A 150 -23.10 9.92 18.40
N ILE A 151 -22.92 9.57 17.13
CA ILE A 151 -22.36 10.49 16.14
C ILE A 151 -23.36 11.59 15.73
N ASN A 152 -24.66 11.27 15.78
CA ASN A 152 -25.76 12.17 15.47
C ASN A 152 -26.34 12.88 16.71
N LYS A 153 -25.84 12.57 17.91
CA LYS A 153 -26.27 13.25 19.14
C LYS A 153 -25.76 14.68 19.15
N GLU A 154 -26.65 15.62 19.44
CA GLU A 154 -26.32 17.04 19.59
C GLU A 154 -25.64 17.30 20.95
N ASN A 155 -24.57 18.09 20.92
CA ASN A 155 -23.93 18.65 22.11
C ASN A 155 -24.74 19.84 22.67
N GLU A 156 -24.23 20.47 23.74
CA GLU A 156 -24.88 21.63 24.39
C GLU A 156 -25.16 22.79 23.42
N ASP A 157 -24.36 22.93 22.36
CA ASP A 157 -24.51 23.95 21.32
C ASP A 157 -25.42 23.53 20.14
N GLY A 158 -26.08 22.36 20.21
CA GLY A 158 -26.91 21.83 19.13
C GLY A 158 -26.11 21.26 17.94
N ILE A 159 -24.80 21.04 18.11
CA ILE A 159 -23.90 20.56 17.07
C ILE A 159 -23.61 19.07 17.27
N THR A 160 -23.75 18.28 16.20
CA THR A 160 -23.42 16.84 16.21
C THR A 160 -21.95 16.60 15.91
N THR A 161 -21.41 15.48 16.41
CA THR A 161 -20.04 15.04 16.09
C THR A 161 -19.86 14.85 14.57
N LEU A 162 -20.87 14.30 13.90
CA LEU A 162 -20.87 14.14 12.44
C LEU A 162 -20.74 15.49 11.73
N PHE A 163 -21.54 16.48 12.13
CA PHE A 163 -21.46 17.82 11.55
C PHE A 163 -20.09 18.45 11.76
N TYR A 164 -19.51 18.29 12.95
CA TYR A 164 -18.18 18.80 13.26
C TYR A 164 -17.10 18.21 12.34
N LEU A 165 -17.09 16.88 12.17
CA LEU A 165 -16.14 16.18 11.28
C LEU A 165 -16.26 16.66 9.82
N GLN A 166 -17.50 16.83 9.34
CA GLN A 166 -17.79 17.32 7.99
C GLN A 166 -17.36 18.77 7.77
N LYS A 167 -17.51 19.63 8.79
CA LYS A 167 -17.27 21.08 8.65
C LYS A 167 -15.83 21.51 8.87
N ILE A 168 -15.11 20.90 9.82
CA ILE A 168 -13.73 21.31 10.10
C ILE A 168 -12.75 20.74 9.09
N TYR A 169 -12.97 19.50 8.62
CA TYR A 169 -12.09 18.84 7.66
C TYR A 169 -12.86 18.31 6.45
N PRO A 170 -13.50 19.18 5.65
CA PRO A 170 -14.36 18.77 4.52
C PRO A 170 -13.60 17.90 3.50
N ASP A 171 -12.32 18.21 3.25
CA ASP A 171 -11.48 17.43 2.35
C ASP A 171 -11.20 16.02 2.89
N GLN A 172 -10.98 15.88 4.20
CA GLN A 172 -10.75 14.58 4.83
C GLN A 172 -12.05 13.75 4.89
N TRP A 173 -13.18 14.42 5.09
CA TRP A 173 -14.50 13.79 5.02
C TRP A 173 -14.77 13.24 3.63
N LYS A 174 -14.51 14.03 2.58
CA LYS A 174 -14.62 13.55 1.19
C LYS A 174 -13.73 12.34 0.92
N ASN A 175 -12.46 12.38 1.35
CA ASN A 175 -11.55 11.23 1.23
C ASN A 175 -12.06 9.99 2.00
N PHE A 176 -12.77 10.19 3.11
CA PHE A 176 -13.41 9.12 3.86
C PHE A 176 -14.61 8.53 3.13
N GLU A 177 -15.49 9.37 2.57
CA GLU A 177 -16.63 8.93 1.74
C GLU A 177 -16.16 8.16 0.50
N ASP A 178 -15.14 8.68 -0.20
CA ASP A 178 -14.56 8.01 -1.36
C ASP A 178 -14.01 6.62 -0.99
N ARG A 179 -13.41 6.47 0.20
CA ARG A 179 -12.92 5.18 0.70
C ARG A 179 -14.04 4.20 1.03
N ILE A 180 -15.12 4.66 1.65
CA ILE A 180 -16.25 3.79 1.99
C ILE A 180 -16.97 3.32 0.74
N ASN A 181 -17.13 4.21 -0.25
CA ASN A 181 -17.91 3.95 -1.44
C ASN A 181 -17.18 3.13 -2.50
N ASP A 182 -15.85 3.08 -2.48
CA ASP A 182 -15.08 2.24 -3.39
C ASP A 182 -14.75 0.88 -2.74
N PRO A 183 -15.35 -0.24 -3.20
CA PRO A 183 -15.06 -1.57 -2.66
C PRO A 183 -13.59 -2.00 -2.84
N ASN A 184 -12.83 -1.39 -3.74
CA ASN A 184 -11.39 -1.62 -3.91
C ASN A 184 -10.52 -0.82 -2.90
N LEU A 185 -11.07 0.23 -2.28
CA LEU A 185 -10.43 1.01 -1.21
C LEU A 185 -10.99 0.68 0.19
N GLY A 186 -12.23 0.20 0.28
CA GLY A 186 -13.06 0.20 1.48
C GLY A 186 -12.82 -0.87 2.55
N TYR A 187 -11.97 -1.87 2.29
CA TYR A 187 -11.72 -2.96 3.25
C TYR A 187 -10.42 -2.85 4.04
N GLN A 188 -9.66 -1.77 3.89
CA GLN A 188 -8.40 -1.61 4.61
C GLN A 188 -8.53 -0.44 5.58
N MET A 189 -8.67 -0.74 6.87
CA MET A 189 -8.41 0.25 7.93
C MET A 189 -6.93 0.65 7.84
N ARG A 190 -6.66 1.65 7.01
CA ARG A 190 -5.34 2.13 6.62
C ARG A 190 -4.81 3.10 7.67
N GLY A 191 -4.10 2.57 8.65
CA GLY A 191 -3.32 3.32 9.63
C GLY A 191 -1.93 2.73 9.83
N MET A 192 -1.32 2.95 11.00
CA MET A 192 0.03 2.51 11.38
C MET A 192 0.31 1.00 11.23
N MET A 193 -0.70 0.18 10.94
CA MET A 193 -0.56 -1.23 10.56
C MET A 193 0.14 -1.46 9.21
N TYR A 194 0.27 -0.43 8.37
CA TYR A 194 1.07 -0.50 7.14
C TYR A 194 2.50 -0.94 7.37
N TYR A 195 3.08 -0.65 8.53
CA TYR A 195 4.45 -1.10 8.80
C TYR A 195 4.56 -2.62 8.80
N ARG A 196 3.54 -3.33 9.31
CA ARG A 196 3.52 -4.80 9.29
C ARG A 196 3.42 -5.32 7.86
N GLU A 197 2.44 -4.84 7.08
CA GLU A 197 2.24 -5.25 5.69
C GLU A 197 3.44 -4.87 4.80
N ALA A 198 4.06 -3.71 5.04
CA ALA A 198 5.26 -3.26 4.34
C ALA A 198 6.45 -4.17 4.65
N LEU A 199 6.62 -4.60 5.91
CA LEU A 199 7.66 -5.56 6.29
C LEU A 199 7.43 -6.94 5.67
N GLU A 200 6.17 -7.38 5.56
CA GLU A 200 5.82 -8.63 4.86
C GLU A 200 6.15 -8.56 3.37
N LEU A 201 5.77 -7.45 2.71
CA LEU A 201 6.08 -7.19 1.31
C LEU A 201 7.60 -7.10 1.10
N GLN A 202 8.31 -6.37 1.95
CA GLN A 202 9.76 -6.24 1.85
C GLN A 202 10.44 -7.60 2.07
N TYR A 203 9.95 -8.41 3.01
CA TYR A 203 10.46 -9.76 3.20
C TYR A 203 10.22 -10.61 1.97
N PHE A 204 9.05 -10.52 1.33
CA PHE A 204 8.82 -11.21 0.07
C PHE A 204 9.84 -10.79 -1.01
N LEU A 205 10.10 -9.48 -1.15
CA LEU A 205 11.07 -8.95 -2.11
C LEU A 205 12.51 -9.40 -1.83
N ASP A 206 12.90 -9.57 -0.56
CA ASP A 206 14.23 -10.05 -0.18
C ASP A 206 14.50 -11.52 -0.60
N PHE A 207 13.44 -12.30 -0.84
CA PHE A 207 13.51 -13.74 -1.18
C PHE A 207 12.98 -14.07 -2.58
N ALA A 208 12.32 -13.12 -3.25
CA ALA A 208 11.86 -13.30 -4.61
C ALA A 208 13.07 -13.39 -5.56
N GLU A 209 13.21 -14.53 -6.26
CA GLU A 209 14.06 -14.59 -7.46
C GLU A 209 13.44 -13.71 -8.57
N ASP A 210 14.24 -13.26 -9.54
CA ASP A 210 13.79 -12.35 -10.62
C ASP A 210 12.48 -12.80 -11.29
N LYS A 211 12.25 -14.12 -11.41
CA LYS A 211 11.02 -14.70 -11.97
C LYS A 211 9.78 -14.51 -11.07
N ALA A 212 9.93 -14.48 -9.74
CA ALA A 212 8.84 -14.26 -8.78
C ALA A 212 8.48 -12.77 -8.65
N ILE A 213 9.46 -11.86 -8.82
CA ILE A 213 9.22 -10.40 -8.91
C ILE A 213 8.24 -10.09 -10.05
N PHE A 214 8.39 -10.80 -11.17
CA PHE A 214 7.50 -10.64 -12.30
C PHE A 214 6.08 -11.15 -12.05
N GLY A 215 5.84 -12.13 -11.18
CA GLY A 215 4.50 -12.66 -10.92
C GLY A 215 3.54 -11.70 -10.20
N GLY A 216 4.06 -10.63 -9.58
CA GLY A 216 3.28 -9.66 -8.81
C GLY A 216 2.85 -10.20 -7.44
N TYR A 217 3.16 -9.46 -6.37
CA TYR A 217 2.87 -9.85 -4.97
C TYR A 217 1.40 -10.24 -4.71
N ARG A 218 0.46 -9.73 -5.53
CA ARG A 218 -0.99 -9.97 -5.39
C ARG A 218 -1.56 -11.08 -6.29
N ILE A 219 -0.80 -11.58 -7.26
CA ILE A 219 -1.29 -12.47 -8.33
C ILE A 219 -0.67 -13.87 -8.23
N ILE A 220 0.29 -14.07 -7.33
CA ILE A 220 0.94 -15.37 -7.13
C ILE A 220 -0.07 -16.35 -6.52
N ASP A 221 -0.34 -17.41 -7.28
CA ASP A 221 -1.30 -18.46 -7.02
C ASP A 221 -1.02 -19.13 -5.65
N MET A 222 -1.98 -19.07 -4.73
CA MET A 222 -1.83 -19.47 -3.32
C MET A 222 -1.71 -21.00 -3.09
N ASN A 223 -1.70 -21.79 -4.16
CA ASN A 223 -1.76 -23.26 -4.12
C ASN A 223 -0.40 -23.97 -4.09
N GLN A 224 0.71 -23.23 -4.13
CA GLN A 224 2.06 -23.80 -4.05
C GLN A 224 2.55 -23.81 -2.59
N THR A 225 2.94 -24.98 -2.08
CA THR A 225 3.37 -25.19 -0.67
C THR A 225 4.46 -24.21 -0.23
N ASP A 226 5.37 -23.85 -1.14
CA ASP A 226 6.50 -22.96 -0.87
C ASP A 226 6.05 -21.52 -0.56
N TYR A 227 4.98 -21.04 -1.20
CA TYR A 227 4.46 -19.69 -0.98
C TYR A 227 3.77 -19.56 0.37
N ARG A 228 3.04 -20.60 0.80
CA ARG A 228 2.42 -20.64 2.13
C ARG A 228 3.48 -20.55 3.22
N THR A 229 4.55 -21.33 3.12
CA THR A 229 5.66 -21.28 4.08
C THR A 229 6.38 -19.92 4.05
N LEU A 230 6.55 -19.33 2.86
CA LEU A 230 7.15 -18.00 2.74
C LEU A 230 6.29 -16.92 3.42
N LYS A 231 4.97 -16.96 3.22
CA LYS A 231 4.00 -16.05 3.84
C LYS A 231 3.99 -16.21 5.36
N GLU A 232 3.99 -17.43 5.88
CA GLU A 232 4.07 -17.71 7.32
C GLU A 232 5.36 -17.14 7.93
N ARG A 233 6.51 -17.29 7.24
CA ARG A 233 7.78 -16.67 7.66
C ARG A 233 7.74 -15.14 7.60
N ALA A 234 7.13 -14.58 6.56
CA ALA A 234 6.96 -13.13 6.41
C ALA A 234 6.17 -12.55 7.58
N HIS A 235 5.03 -13.16 7.92
CA HIS A 235 4.22 -12.78 9.08
C HIS A 235 5.01 -12.87 10.39
N ALA A 236 5.67 -14.01 10.65
CA ALA A 236 6.44 -14.20 11.87
C ALA A 236 7.57 -13.19 12.03
N LEU A 237 8.24 -12.84 10.92
CA LEU A 237 9.29 -11.84 10.94
C LEU A 237 8.75 -10.42 11.11
N ALA A 238 7.64 -10.08 10.45
CA ALA A 238 6.98 -8.80 10.64
C ALA A 238 6.53 -8.61 12.10
N ASP A 239 5.98 -9.65 12.73
CA ASP A 239 5.59 -9.63 14.15
C ASP A 239 6.79 -9.53 15.12
N LEU A 240 7.98 -9.99 14.70
CA LEU A 240 9.23 -9.82 15.46
C LEU A 240 9.83 -8.41 15.30
N LYS A 241 9.67 -7.82 14.10
CA LYS A 241 10.29 -6.54 13.72
C LYS A 241 9.43 -5.34 14.06
N PHE A 242 8.13 -5.50 14.11
CA PHE A 242 7.21 -4.42 14.39
C PHE A 242 6.23 -4.81 15.48
N THR A 243 6.01 -3.89 16.43
CA THR A 243 4.97 -4.04 17.43
C THR A 243 4.18 -2.75 17.55
N TYR A 244 2.86 -2.86 17.45
CA TYR A 244 1.96 -1.74 17.66
C TYR A 244 1.34 -1.84 19.05
N VAL A 245 1.62 -0.85 19.90
CA VAL A 245 1.13 -0.80 21.28
C VAL A 245 0.19 0.39 21.44
N VAL A 246 -1.00 0.16 21.95
CA VAL A 246 -1.91 1.22 22.39
C VAL A 246 -1.92 1.23 23.90
N SER A 247 -1.57 2.36 24.52
CA SER A 247 -1.49 2.42 25.98
C SER A 247 -2.85 2.80 26.59
N CYS A 248 -3.80 1.88 26.62
CA CYS A 248 -5.11 2.12 27.23
C CYS A 248 -5.07 2.15 28.76
N GLN A 249 -4.61 3.26 29.35
CA GLN A 249 -4.23 3.31 30.78
C GLN A 249 -5.32 2.81 31.74
N ILE A 250 -6.58 3.21 31.51
CA ILE A 250 -7.72 2.87 32.38
C ILE A 250 -8.49 1.61 31.93
N TYR A 251 -7.94 0.82 31.00
CA TYR A 251 -8.59 -0.39 30.50
C TYR A 251 -8.93 -1.38 31.64
N GLY A 252 -8.05 -1.54 32.63
CA GLY A 252 -8.29 -2.38 33.81
C GLY A 252 -9.49 -1.91 34.63
N ALA A 253 -9.62 -0.60 34.83
CA ALA A 253 -10.77 0.01 35.51
C ALA A 253 -12.06 -0.17 34.70
N LYS A 254 -12.03 0.12 33.38
CA LYS A 254 -13.19 -0.06 32.49
C LYS A 254 -13.70 -1.50 32.45
N LYS A 255 -12.78 -2.48 32.49
CA LYS A 255 -13.11 -3.92 32.57
C LYS A 255 -13.88 -4.27 33.85
N LYS A 256 -13.57 -3.63 34.97
CA LYS A 256 -14.20 -3.85 36.29
C LYS A 256 -15.46 -3.00 36.49
N SER A 257 -15.68 -2.00 35.65
CA SER A 257 -16.77 -1.03 35.79
C SER A 257 -18.15 -1.65 35.55
N SER A 258 -19.13 -1.13 36.28
CA SER A 258 -20.55 -1.46 36.09
C SER A 258 -21.24 -0.56 35.07
N GLU A 259 -20.61 0.56 34.69
CA GLU A 259 -21.14 1.53 33.74
C GLU A 259 -21.20 0.95 32.33
N GLN A 260 -22.33 1.17 31.65
CA GLN A 260 -22.57 0.64 30.31
C GLN A 260 -21.55 1.18 29.29
N ARG A 261 -21.19 2.47 29.40
CA ARG A 261 -20.19 3.11 28.53
C ARG A 261 -18.82 2.48 28.67
N ASP A 262 -18.37 2.25 29.90
CA ASP A 262 -17.06 1.65 30.17
C ASP A 262 -16.98 0.21 29.67
N ARG A 263 -18.05 -0.56 29.85
CA ARG A 263 -18.17 -1.92 29.31
C ARG A 263 -18.14 -1.93 27.78
N SER A 264 -18.88 -1.03 27.15
CA SER A 264 -18.87 -0.86 25.68
C SER A 264 -17.45 -0.55 25.19
N CYS A 265 -16.77 0.40 25.82
CA CYS A 265 -15.38 0.75 25.49
C CYS A 265 -14.42 -0.44 25.65
N TYR A 266 -14.53 -1.20 26.74
CA TYR A 266 -13.76 -2.44 26.95
C TYR A 266 -14.00 -3.45 25.82
N VAL A 267 -15.26 -3.70 25.46
CA VAL A 267 -15.63 -4.62 24.38
C VAL A 267 -15.09 -4.14 23.03
N ASN A 268 -15.14 -2.84 22.75
CA ASN A 268 -14.61 -2.27 21.51
C ASN A 268 -13.10 -2.46 21.40
N ILE A 269 -12.35 -2.24 22.49
CA ILE A 269 -10.90 -2.50 22.53
C ILE A 269 -10.61 -4.00 22.38
N LEU A 270 -11.39 -4.87 23.02
CA LEU A 270 -11.25 -6.32 22.85
C LEU A 270 -11.49 -6.76 21.41
N ASN A 271 -12.55 -6.25 20.77
CA ASN A 271 -12.84 -6.50 19.37
C ASN A 271 -11.69 -6.04 18.47
N LEU A 272 -11.11 -4.86 18.75
CA LEU A 272 -9.94 -4.37 18.03
C LEU A 272 -8.75 -5.32 18.15
N MET A 273 -8.50 -5.89 19.34
CA MET A 273 -7.45 -6.90 19.56
C MET A 273 -7.74 -8.23 18.85
N LEU A 274 -9.02 -8.61 18.71
CA LEU A 274 -9.43 -9.81 17.97
C LEU A 274 -9.28 -9.61 16.46
N THR A 275 -9.66 -8.43 15.95
CA THR A 275 -9.51 -8.06 14.52
C THR A 275 -8.04 -7.93 14.13
N TYR A 276 -7.20 -7.45 15.05
CA TYR A 276 -5.78 -7.19 14.80
C TYR A 276 -4.88 -7.96 15.78
N PRO A 277 -4.49 -9.21 15.46
CA PRO A 277 -3.71 -10.06 16.37
C PRO A 277 -2.36 -9.47 16.82
N SER A 278 -1.74 -8.62 15.99
CA SER A 278 -0.47 -7.96 16.28
C SER A 278 -0.61 -6.71 17.18
N LEU A 279 -1.84 -6.25 17.43
CA LEU A 279 -2.10 -5.14 18.34
C LEU A 279 -1.87 -5.59 19.79
N ARG A 280 -1.11 -4.78 20.53
CA ARG A 280 -0.92 -4.95 21.97
C ARG A 280 -1.58 -3.80 22.72
N VAL A 281 -2.21 -4.12 23.84
CA VAL A 281 -2.81 -3.11 24.72
C VAL A 281 -2.04 -3.08 26.02
N ALA A 282 -1.48 -1.92 26.35
CA ALA A 282 -0.80 -1.67 27.61
C ALA A 282 -1.72 -0.88 28.54
N TYR A 283 -1.90 -1.33 29.78
CA TYR A 283 -2.78 -0.69 30.75
C TYR A 283 -2.26 -0.80 32.16
N ILE A 284 -2.83 0.00 33.07
CA ILE A 284 -2.53 -0.04 34.49
C ILE A 284 -3.72 -0.68 35.19
N ASP A 285 -3.46 -1.63 36.07
CA ASP A 285 -4.48 -2.19 36.96
C ASP A 285 -4.21 -1.78 38.41
N GLU A 286 -5.29 -1.48 39.11
CA GLU A 286 -5.27 -1.14 40.54
C GLU A 286 -5.69 -2.35 41.37
N TRP A 287 -4.93 -2.60 42.43
CA TRP A 287 -5.20 -3.62 43.42
C TRP A 287 -5.07 -3.03 44.82
N ASP A 288 -5.95 -3.43 45.73
CA ASP A 288 -5.84 -3.09 47.14
C ASP A 288 -5.04 -4.19 47.85
N GLU A 289 -3.84 -3.86 48.32
CA GLU A 289 -3.02 -4.76 49.12
C GLU A 289 -2.88 -4.25 50.57
N THR A 290 -2.90 -5.17 51.53
CA THR A 290 -2.65 -4.86 52.94
C THR A 290 -1.16 -4.93 53.24
N VAL A 291 -0.48 -3.79 53.20
CA VAL A 291 0.94 -3.67 53.57
C VAL A 291 1.02 -3.12 55.00
N ASN A 292 1.59 -3.88 55.93
CA ASN A 292 1.71 -3.51 57.36
C ASN A 292 0.38 -3.11 58.03
N GLY A 293 -0.72 -3.79 57.69
CA GLY A 293 -2.04 -3.57 58.32
C GLY A 293 -2.77 -2.30 57.86
N LYS A 294 -2.23 -1.55 56.90
CA LYS A 294 -2.93 -0.45 56.20
C LYS A 294 -3.24 -0.88 54.77
N SER A 295 -4.44 -0.56 54.28
CA SER A 295 -4.76 -0.74 52.87
C SER A 295 -3.97 0.28 52.05
N ALA A 296 -3.24 -0.21 51.06
CA ALA A 296 -2.50 0.60 50.11
C ALA A 296 -2.90 0.18 48.69
N LYS A 297 -3.10 1.18 47.82
CA LYS A 297 -3.30 0.93 46.39
C LYS A 297 -1.96 0.60 45.75
N VAL A 298 -1.89 -0.56 45.11
CA VAL A 298 -0.74 -1.02 44.33
C VAL A 298 -1.12 -1.00 42.85
N TYR A 299 -0.21 -0.49 42.03
CA TYR A 299 -0.39 -0.33 40.60
C TYR A 299 0.49 -1.32 39.85
N TYR A 300 -0.11 -2.09 38.96
CA TYR A 300 0.60 -3.04 38.10
C TYR A 300 0.43 -2.65 36.64
N SER A 301 1.53 -2.60 35.90
CA SER A 301 1.49 -2.38 34.45
C SER A 301 1.35 -3.71 33.72
N TYR A 302 0.32 -3.82 32.88
CA TYR A 302 0.06 -4.99 32.04
C TYR A 302 0.23 -4.63 30.57
N CYS A 303 0.74 -5.59 29.79
CA CYS A 303 0.72 -5.52 28.33
C CYS A 303 0.14 -6.84 27.83
N ILE A 304 -1.02 -6.76 27.20
CA ILE A 304 -1.82 -7.91 26.77
C ILE A 304 -1.85 -8.03 25.24
N THR A 305 -1.93 -9.27 24.79
CA THR A 305 -2.08 -9.69 23.40
C THR A 305 -3.25 -10.66 23.31
N ASN A 306 -3.85 -10.82 22.13
CA ASN A 306 -4.99 -11.71 21.91
C ASN A 306 -4.73 -13.15 22.43
N HIS A 307 -3.54 -13.71 22.18
CA HIS A 307 -3.18 -15.08 22.58
C HIS A 307 -3.21 -15.41 24.09
N ARG A 308 -3.37 -14.42 24.98
CA ARG A 308 -3.39 -14.65 26.44
C ARG A 308 -4.79 -14.61 27.06
N TYR A 309 -5.85 -14.38 26.28
CA TYR A 309 -7.21 -14.32 26.80
C TYR A 309 -7.88 -15.70 26.96
N GLU A 310 -7.29 -16.77 26.42
CA GLU A 310 -7.80 -18.16 26.58
C GLU A 310 -7.20 -18.90 27.79
N SER A 311 -6.44 -18.24 28.64
CA SER A 311 -5.76 -18.90 29.77
C SER A 311 -5.86 -18.09 31.04
N ARG A 312 -7.07 -18.02 31.61
CA ARG A 312 -7.36 -17.92 33.05
C ARG A 312 -8.85 -17.84 33.31
#